data_AF-A0A1F8NY86-F1
#
_entry.id   AF-A0A1F8NY86-F1
#
_cell.length_a   1.000
_cell.length_b   1.000
_cell.length_c   1.000
_cell.angle_alpha   90.00
_cell.angle_beta   90.00
_cell.angle_gamma   90.00
#
_symmetry.space_group_name_H-M   'P 1'
#
loop_
_entity.id
_entity.type
_entity.pdbx_description
1 polymer ?
#
loop_
_entity_poly.entity_id
_entity_poly.type
_entity_poly.pdbx_seq_one_letter_code
_entity_poly.pdbx_strand_id
1 'polypeptide(L)'
;MRKVGKIVAIILERLRKEVKPGIKTRLLNSVAEEELRKKGAKASFKGYHGYPASLCVSINEEIVHGIPGDRVLVEGDIVSLDFGAFLNGFHGDAAITVGVGRIEPGTVKLLAATEAALLEGIRRVKTGDRLGDVSAAIQKRAEMDGFTVIREYCGHGVGRNLHEDPQVPNFG
;
A
#
# COMPACT_ATOMS: atom_id res chain seq x y z
N MET A 1 6.81 4.24 16.95
CA MET A 1 6.41 4.08 15.54
C MET A 1 6.79 5.23 14.59
N ARG A 2 6.79 6.53 15.00
CA ARG A 2 7.10 7.65 14.08
C ARG A 2 8.36 7.47 13.20
N LYS A 3 9.45 6.96 13.79
CA LYS A 3 10.71 6.71 13.06
C LYS A 3 10.54 5.70 11.92
N VAL A 4 9.90 4.56 12.18
CA VAL A 4 9.71 3.51 11.15
C VAL A 4 8.70 3.93 10.09
N GLY A 5 7.63 4.63 10.46
CA GLY A 5 6.69 5.20 9.49
C GLY A 5 7.36 6.21 8.54
N LYS A 6 8.29 7.05 9.06
CA LYS A 6 9.09 7.95 8.21
C LYS A 6 9.98 7.19 7.23
N ILE A 7 10.57 6.07 7.65
CA ILE A 7 11.38 5.22 6.77
C ILE A 7 10.54 4.65 5.63
N VAL A 8 9.36 4.10 5.94
CA VAL A 8 8.42 3.58 4.95
C VAL A 8 8.05 4.66 3.92
N ALA A 9 7.64 5.85 4.38
CA ALA A 9 7.28 6.95 3.49
C ALA A 9 8.44 7.38 2.56
N ILE A 10 9.67 7.46 3.09
CA ILE A 10 10.86 7.80 2.27
C ILE A 10 11.10 6.73 1.20
N ILE A 11 10.96 5.45 1.54
CA ILE A 11 11.20 4.35 0.61
C ILE A 11 10.12 4.31 -0.47
N LEU A 12 8.84 4.45 -0.11
CA LEU A 12 7.74 4.52 -1.09
C LEU A 12 7.91 5.70 -2.05
N GLU A 13 8.33 6.87 -1.55
CA GLU A 13 8.61 8.03 -2.40
C GLU A 13 9.81 7.79 -3.33
N ARG A 14 10.82 7.03 -2.88
CA ARG A 14 11.90 6.61 -3.78
C ARG A 14 11.38 5.65 -4.85
N LEU A 15 10.60 4.64 -4.46
CA LEU A 15 10.05 3.63 -5.38
C LEU A 15 9.12 4.26 -6.42
N ARG A 16 8.28 5.22 -6.03
CA ARG A 16 7.44 6.02 -6.94
C ARG A 16 8.24 6.59 -8.12
N LYS A 17 9.48 7.04 -7.88
CA LYS A 17 10.36 7.63 -8.90
C LYS A 17 11.03 6.59 -9.80
N GLU A 18 11.08 5.34 -9.37
CA GLU A 18 11.62 4.22 -10.16
C GLU A 18 10.57 3.59 -11.08
N VAL A 19 9.28 3.82 -10.83
CA VAL A 19 8.18 3.31 -11.65
C VAL A 19 8.19 3.99 -13.02
N LYS A 20 8.49 3.21 -14.06
CA LYS A 20 8.45 3.62 -15.47
C LYS A 20 8.34 2.40 -16.39
N PRO A 21 7.89 2.56 -17.64
CA PRO A 21 7.85 1.47 -18.61
C PRO A 21 9.22 0.78 -18.76
N GLY A 22 9.22 -0.54 -18.91
CA GLY A 22 10.41 -1.36 -19.14
C GLY A 22 11.11 -1.85 -17.86
N ILE A 23 10.69 -1.42 -16.67
CA ILE A 23 11.28 -1.88 -15.40
C ILE A 23 10.66 -3.22 -14.98
N LYS A 24 11.51 -4.18 -14.60
CA LYS A 24 11.08 -5.43 -13.97
C LYS A 24 10.69 -5.19 -12.51
N THR A 25 9.61 -5.81 -12.04
CA THR A 25 9.13 -5.64 -10.65
C THR A 25 10.16 -6.07 -9.60
N ARG A 26 11.01 -7.07 -9.88
CA ARG A 26 12.13 -7.43 -8.99
C ARG A 26 13.14 -6.30 -8.74
N LEU A 27 13.30 -5.37 -9.68
CA LEU A 27 14.20 -4.22 -9.48
C LEU A 27 13.65 -3.26 -8.43
N LEU A 28 12.33 -3.07 -8.38
CA LEU A 28 11.68 -2.28 -7.34
C LEU A 28 11.90 -2.90 -5.96
N ASN A 29 11.78 -4.23 -5.84
CA ASN A 29 12.11 -4.92 -4.59
C ASN A 29 13.59 -4.72 -4.19
N SER A 30 14.53 -4.83 -5.13
CA SER A 30 15.95 -4.60 -4.86
C SER A 30 16.23 -3.17 -4.36
N VAL A 31 15.57 -2.16 -4.93
CA VAL A 31 15.66 -0.77 -4.47
C VAL A 31 15.13 -0.64 -3.03
N ALA A 32 13.99 -1.26 -2.73
CA ALA A 32 13.42 -1.25 -1.38
C ALA A 32 14.39 -1.88 -0.34
N GLU A 33 14.97 -3.04 -0.66
CA GLU A 33 15.93 -3.74 0.20
C GLU A 33 17.21 -2.93 0.43
N GLU A 34 17.75 -2.30 -0.61
CA GLU A 34 18.92 -1.43 -0.50
C GLU A 34 18.65 -0.23 0.41
N GLU A 35 17.54 0.47 0.18
CA GLU A 35 17.17 1.66 0.95
C GLU A 35 16.85 1.37 2.41
N LEU A 36 16.31 0.19 2.67
CA LEU A 36 16.02 -0.31 4.01
C LEU A 36 17.31 -0.64 4.76
N ARG A 37 18.28 -1.30 4.11
CA ARG A 37 19.62 -1.56 4.67
C ARG A 37 20.32 -0.27 5.05
N LYS A 38 20.29 0.76 4.19
CA LYS A 38 20.87 2.09 4.47
C LYS A 38 20.27 2.77 5.72
N LYS A 39 19.03 2.43 6.08
CA LYS A 39 18.30 3.00 7.22
C LYS A 39 18.35 2.14 8.48
N GLY A 40 19.06 1.00 8.45
CA GLY A 40 19.19 0.08 9.58
C GLY A 40 17.88 -0.58 10.00
N ALA A 41 16.90 -0.67 9.08
CA ALA A 41 15.62 -1.35 9.33
C ALA A 41 15.62 -2.75 8.70
N LYS A 42 14.63 -3.57 9.07
CA LYS A 42 14.37 -4.91 8.49
C LYS A 42 13.07 -4.88 7.68
N ALA A 43 12.98 -5.67 6.60
CA ALA A 43 11.75 -5.78 5.84
C ALA A 43 10.70 -6.50 6.68
N SER A 44 9.48 -5.97 6.75
CA SER A 44 8.39 -6.62 7.52
C SER A 44 7.84 -7.84 6.78
N PHE A 45 7.77 -7.77 5.45
CA PHE A 45 7.06 -8.77 4.64
C PHE A 45 7.90 -10.00 4.31
N LYS A 46 9.22 -9.85 4.21
CA LYS A 46 10.10 -10.93 3.78
C LYS A 46 10.13 -12.05 4.82
N GLY A 47 9.64 -13.23 4.43
CA GLY A 47 9.47 -14.42 5.27
C GLY A 47 8.16 -14.45 6.06
N TYR A 48 7.35 -13.39 6.04
CA TYR A 48 6.08 -13.34 6.75
C TYR A 48 5.08 -14.30 6.10
N HIS A 49 4.67 -15.35 6.85
CA HIS A 49 3.90 -16.47 6.33
C HIS A 49 4.44 -17.06 5.01
N GLY A 50 5.77 -17.07 4.84
CA GLY A 50 6.43 -17.58 3.64
C GLY A 50 6.48 -16.62 2.45
N TYR A 51 6.02 -15.36 2.59
CA TYR A 51 6.12 -14.37 1.53
C TYR A 51 7.59 -14.09 1.16
N PRO A 52 7.99 -14.16 -0.13
CA PRO A 52 9.40 -14.28 -0.51
C PRO A 52 10.15 -12.94 -0.63
N ALA A 53 9.44 -11.82 -0.66
CA ALA A 53 9.98 -10.50 -1.02
C ALA A 53 9.80 -9.46 0.09
N SER A 54 10.47 -8.33 -0.04
CA SER A 54 10.39 -7.20 0.91
C SER A 54 9.30 -6.19 0.55
N LEU A 55 8.84 -6.22 -0.71
CA LEU A 55 7.85 -5.32 -1.30
C LEU A 55 6.75 -6.16 -1.95
N CYS A 56 5.49 -5.75 -1.80
CA CYS A 56 4.39 -6.25 -2.61
C CYS A 56 4.23 -5.32 -3.83
N VAL A 57 4.14 -5.92 -5.02
CA VAL A 57 4.03 -5.20 -6.30
C VAL A 57 2.84 -5.79 -7.05
N SER A 58 1.67 -5.16 -6.91
CA SER A 58 0.41 -5.64 -7.50
C SER A 58 0.05 -4.76 -8.69
N ILE A 59 -0.06 -5.35 -9.88
CA ILE A 59 -0.29 -4.64 -11.14
C ILE A 59 -1.72 -4.86 -11.64
N ASN A 60 -2.38 -3.77 -12.02
CA ASN A 60 -3.70 -3.75 -12.66
C ASN A 60 -4.78 -4.48 -11.84
N GLU A 61 -5.21 -5.67 -12.29
CA GLU A 61 -6.25 -6.49 -11.66
C GLU A 61 -5.81 -7.17 -10.35
N GLU A 62 -4.52 -7.18 -10.05
CA GLU A 62 -4.00 -7.76 -8.81
C GLU A 62 -4.35 -6.87 -7.62
N ILE A 63 -5.20 -7.37 -6.72
CA ILE A 63 -5.75 -6.63 -5.58
C ILE A 63 -4.66 -6.24 -4.57
N VAL A 64 -3.96 -7.24 -4.03
CA VAL A 64 -2.89 -7.10 -3.01
C VAL A 64 -1.90 -8.27 -3.15
N HIS A 65 -0.75 -8.15 -2.48
CA HIS A 65 0.24 -9.23 -2.31
C HIS A 65 0.86 -9.78 -3.61
N GLY A 66 0.89 -8.99 -4.69
CA GLY A 66 1.63 -9.34 -5.91
C GLY A 66 3.11 -9.56 -5.61
N ILE A 67 3.66 -10.71 -6.03
CA ILE A 67 5.05 -11.08 -5.78
C ILE A 67 5.94 -10.48 -6.88
N PRO A 68 6.94 -9.64 -6.54
CA PRO A 68 7.86 -9.09 -7.53
C PRO A 68 8.73 -10.19 -8.17
N GLY A 69 8.95 -10.07 -9.48
CA GLY A 69 9.63 -11.07 -10.30
C GLY A 69 10.11 -10.50 -11.64
N ASP A 70 10.02 -11.30 -12.71
CA ASP A 70 10.47 -10.89 -14.05
C ASP A 70 9.42 -10.14 -14.88
N ARG A 71 8.19 -9.96 -14.36
CA ARG A 71 7.15 -9.13 -15.00
C ARG A 71 7.69 -7.71 -15.21
N VAL A 72 7.54 -7.23 -16.44
CA VAL A 72 7.98 -5.89 -16.88
C VAL A 72 6.78 -4.97 -16.87
N LEU A 73 6.92 -3.80 -16.25
CA LEU A 73 5.90 -2.75 -16.29
C LEU A 73 5.78 -2.17 -17.70
N VAL A 74 4.56 -2.00 -18.19
CA VAL A 74 4.29 -1.41 -19.51
C VAL A 74 3.56 -0.08 -19.37
N GLU A 75 3.65 0.77 -20.38
CA GLU A 75 2.93 2.03 -20.38
C GLU A 75 1.42 1.80 -20.32
N GLY A 76 0.74 2.53 -19.44
CA GLY A 76 -0.69 2.37 -19.17
C GLY A 76 -1.01 1.52 -17.94
N ASP A 77 -0.05 0.74 -17.42
CA ASP A 77 -0.23 -0.01 -16.17
C ASP A 77 -0.46 0.93 -14.97
N ILE A 78 -1.13 0.40 -13.94
CA ILE A 78 -1.02 0.90 -12.57
C ILE A 78 -0.36 -0.15 -11.69
N VAL A 79 0.46 0.31 -10.75
CA VAL A 79 1.18 -0.55 -9.81
C VAL A 79 0.96 -0.07 -8.38
N SER A 80 0.39 -0.96 -7.56
CA SER A 80 0.36 -0.82 -6.10
C SER A 80 1.69 -1.30 -5.53
N LEU A 81 2.32 -0.43 -4.74
CA LEU A 81 3.56 -0.65 -4.03
C LEU A 81 3.24 -0.60 -2.54
N ASP A 82 3.23 -1.78 -1.93
CA ASP A 82 2.94 -1.95 -0.50
C ASP A 82 4.21 -2.39 0.21
N PHE A 83 4.58 -1.67 1.26
CA PHE A 83 5.88 -1.79 1.91
C PHE A 83 5.82 -1.61 3.44
N GLY A 84 6.20 -2.67 4.13
CA GLY A 84 6.40 -2.68 5.57
C GLY A 84 7.88 -2.69 5.98
N ALA A 85 8.23 -1.90 6.99
CA ALA A 85 9.55 -1.92 7.64
C ALA A 85 9.45 -2.17 9.14
N PHE A 86 10.49 -2.77 9.72
CA PHE A 86 10.63 -3.03 11.15
C PHE A 86 11.88 -2.37 11.69
N LEU A 87 11.71 -1.54 12.72
CA LEU A 87 12.81 -0.84 13.39
C LEU A 87 12.52 -0.68 14.88
N ASN A 88 13.50 -1.01 15.72
CA ASN A 88 13.46 -0.82 17.17
C ASN A 88 12.21 -1.41 17.83
N GLY A 89 11.80 -2.61 17.42
CA GLY A 89 10.66 -3.32 18.01
C GLY A 89 9.29 -2.88 17.47
N PHE A 90 9.23 -2.08 16.41
CA PHE A 90 7.99 -1.61 15.81
C PHE A 90 7.97 -1.78 14.30
N HIS A 91 6.81 -2.17 13.78
CA HIS A 91 6.48 -2.13 12.37
C HIS A 91 5.95 -0.74 11.97
N GLY A 92 6.21 -0.36 10.73
CA GLY A 92 5.50 0.68 10.01
C GLY A 92 5.08 0.11 8.66
N ASP A 93 3.95 0.57 8.15
CA ASP A 93 3.30 -0.02 7.00
C ASP A 93 2.52 1.05 6.22
N ALA A 94 2.61 1.00 4.90
CA ALA A 94 1.86 1.84 3.99
C ALA A 94 1.97 1.32 2.54
N ALA A 95 0.96 1.65 1.75
CA ALA A 95 0.94 1.40 0.32
C ALA A 95 0.63 2.67 -0.47
N ILE A 96 1.10 2.72 -1.72
CA ILE A 96 0.72 3.73 -2.71
C ILE A 96 0.46 3.05 -4.05
N THR A 97 -0.42 3.63 -4.87
CA THR A 97 -0.60 3.21 -6.26
C THR A 97 -0.08 4.27 -7.21
N VAL A 98 0.68 3.86 -8.23
CA VAL A 98 1.37 4.74 -9.17
C VAL A 98 1.04 4.31 -10.61
N GLY A 99 0.78 5.28 -11.49
CA GLY A 99 0.64 5.01 -12.92
C GLY A 99 2.00 4.84 -13.60
N VAL A 100 2.07 3.90 -14.56
CA VAL A 100 3.26 3.64 -15.36
C VAL A 100 3.17 4.42 -16.67
N GLY A 101 3.94 5.50 -16.80
CA GLY A 101 3.84 6.39 -17.96
C GLY A 101 2.48 7.09 -18.01
N ARG A 102 1.89 7.21 -19.20
CA ARG A 102 0.53 7.76 -19.35
C ARG A 102 -0.52 6.68 -19.10
N ILE A 103 -1.42 6.94 -18.16
CA ILE A 103 -2.58 6.09 -17.87
C ILE A 103 -3.87 6.66 -18.45
N GLU A 104 -4.85 5.79 -18.69
CA GLU A 104 -6.14 6.20 -19.25
C GLU A 104 -6.98 7.04 -18.27
N PRO A 105 -7.89 7.92 -18.75
CA PRO A 105 -8.71 8.76 -17.88
C PRO A 105 -9.54 7.98 -16.84
N GLY A 106 -10.05 6.79 -17.21
CA GLY A 106 -10.77 5.92 -16.28
C GLY A 106 -9.89 5.45 -15.13
N THR A 107 -8.64 5.12 -15.42
CA THR A 107 -7.63 4.72 -14.44
C THR A 107 -7.21 5.89 -13.54
N VAL A 108 -7.05 7.10 -14.11
CA VAL A 108 -6.85 8.32 -13.32
C VAL A 108 -7.99 8.52 -12.32
N LYS A 109 -9.23 8.34 -12.77
CA LYS A 109 -10.42 8.44 -11.91
C LYS A 109 -10.41 7.39 -10.79
N LEU A 110 -10.02 6.15 -11.08
CA LEU A 110 -9.89 5.09 -10.07
C LEU A 110 -8.89 5.45 -8.98
N LEU A 111 -7.69 5.93 -9.36
CA LEU A 111 -6.67 6.32 -8.38
C LEU A 111 -7.14 7.50 -7.51
N ALA A 112 -7.75 8.52 -8.13
CA ALA A 112 -8.28 9.67 -7.43
C ALA A 112 -9.42 9.29 -6.45
N ALA A 113 -10.33 8.40 -6.86
CA ALA A 113 -11.41 7.92 -6.00
C ALA A 113 -10.88 7.09 -4.81
N THR A 114 -9.87 6.25 -5.05
CA THR A 114 -9.21 5.45 -4.01
C THR A 114 -8.54 6.34 -2.97
N GLU A 115 -7.78 7.36 -3.41
CA GLU A 115 -7.14 8.33 -2.51
C GLU A 115 -8.18 9.16 -1.74
N ALA A 116 -9.24 9.61 -2.41
CA ALA A 116 -10.33 10.34 -1.75
C ALA A 116 -11.01 9.50 -0.66
N ALA A 117 -11.29 8.22 -0.93
CA ALA A 117 -11.89 7.30 0.04
C ALA A 117 -10.98 7.07 1.25
N LEU A 118 -9.68 6.86 1.03
CA LEU A 118 -8.68 6.76 2.12
C LEU A 118 -8.69 8.02 3.00
N LEU A 119 -8.67 9.21 2.38
CA LEU A 119 -8.66 10.48 3.10
C LEU A 119 -9.94 10.71 3.91
N GLU A 120 -11.11 10.34 3.37
CA GLU A 120 -12.38 10.38 4.12
C GLU A 120 -12.37 9.44 5.33
N GLY A 121 -11.86 8.21 5.16
CA GLY A 121 -11.67 7.28 6.27
C GLY A 121 -10.78 7.88 7.37
N ILE A 122 -9.62 8.44 7.00
CA ILE A 122 -8.70 9.10 7.94
C ILE A 122 -9.37 10.26 8.68
N ARG A 123 -10.15 11.09 7.99
CA ARG A 123 -10.88 12.23 8.60
C ARG A 123 -11.91 11.79 9.64
N ARG A 124 -12.42 10.56 9.52
CA ARG A 124 -13.38 9.98 10.47
C ARG A 124 -12.71 9.42 11.72
N VAL A 125 -11.38 9.27 11.76
CA VAL A 125 -10.68 8.75 12.95
C VAL A 125 -10.62 9.82 14.04
N LYS A 126 -11.51 9.73 15.04
CA LYS A 126 -11.53 10.59 16.23
C LYS A 126 -11.83 9.78 17.49
N THR A 127 -11.42 10.31 18.64
CA THR A 127 -11.75 9.71 19.94
C THR A 127 -13.27 9.59 20.09
N GLY A 128 -13.75 8.38 20.38
CA GLY A 128 -15.18 8.08 20.59
C GLY A 128 -15.92 7.56 19.36
N ASP A 129 -15.33 7.64 18.15
CA ASP A 129 -15.91 7.05 16.94
C ASP A 129 -15.72 5.53 16.91
N ARG A 130 -16.59 4.81 16.18
CA ARG A 130 -16.48 3.37 15.97
C ARG A 130 -15.69 3.09 14.70
N LEU A 131 -15.04 1.93 14.62
CA LEU A 131 -14.34 1.53 13.38
C LEU A 131 -15.29 1.43 12.19
N GLY A 132 -16.53 0.99 12.40
CA GLY A 132 -17.55 0.96 11.34
C GLY A 132 -17.88 2.34 10.75
N ASP A 133 -17.69 3.43 11.51
CA ASP A 133 -17.83 4.78 10.97
C ASP A 133 -16.78 5.08 9.90
N VAL A 134 -15.55 4.62 10.12
CA VAL A 134 -14.44 4.74 9.16
C VAL A 134 -14.75 3.93 7.90
N SER A 135 -15.20 2.69 8.09
CA SER A 135 -15.59 1.79 7.00
C SER A 135 -16.72 2.36 6.14
N ALA A 136 -17.77 2.90 6.77
CA ALA A 136 -18.90 3.52 6.09
C ALA A 136 -18.49 4.78 5.30
N ALA A 137 -17.57 5.59 5.86
CA ALA A 137 -17.05 6.76 5.17
C ALA A 137 -16.27 6.39 3.89
N ILE A 138 -15.44 5.35 3.96
CA ILE A 138 -14.68 4.81 2.81
C ILE A 138 -15.64 4.31 1.73
N GLN A 139 -16.57 3.41 2.10
CA GLN A 139 -17.51 2.81 1.15
C GLN A 139 -18.37 3.88 0.46
N LYS A 140 -18.98 4.78 1.25
CA LYS A 140 -19.82 5.86 0.70
C LYS A 140 -19.04 6.70 -0.30
N ARG A 141 -17.79 7.06 0.00
CA ARG A 141 -16.98 7.88 -0.90
C ARG A 141 -16.62 7.16 -2.19
N ALA A 142 -16.24 5.88 -2.11
CA ALA A 142 -15.93 5.08 -3.29
C ALA A 142 -17.15 4.91 -4.21
N GLU A 143 -18.32 4.62 -3.63
CA GLU A 143 -19.58 4.43 -4.37
C GLU A 143 -20.09 5.72 -5.02
N MET A 144 -19.85 6.90 -4.41
CA MET A 144 -20.16 8.19 -5.02
C MET A 144 -19.43 8.42 -6.35
N ASP A 145 -18.24 7.85 -6.52
CA ASP A 145 -17.45 7.94 -7.75
C ASP A 145 -17.74 6.77 -8.72
N GLY A 146 -18.62 5.84 -8.34
CA GLY A 146 -19.06 4.69 -9.15
C GLY A 146 -18.19 3.43 -9.00
N PHE A 147 -17.40 3.34 -7.93
CA PHE A 147 -16.53 2.18 -7.64
C PHE A 147 -17.10 1.32 -6.51
N THR A 148 -16.56 0.11 -6.34
CA THR A 148 -16.93 -0.82 -5.27
C THR A 148 -15.77 -1.04 -4.32
N VAL A 149 -16.06 -1.51 -3.11
CA VAL A 149 -15.06 -1.86 -2.09
C VAL A 149 -14.88 -3.36 -1.98
N ILE A 150 -13.63 -3.78 -1.81
CA ILE A 150 -13.24 -5.18 -1.63
C ILE A 150 -13.60 -5.61 -0.20
N ARG A 151 -14.09 -6.85 -0.05
CA ARG A 151 -14.65 -7.35 1.22
C ARG A 151 -13.79 -8.44 1.86
N GLU A 152 -12.94 -9.08 1.06
CA GLU A 152 -12.06 -10.18 1.44
C GLU A 152 -10.82 -9.70 2.21
N TYR A 153 -10.48 -8.41 2.09
CA TYR A 153 -9.34 -7.78 2.76
C TYR A 153 -9.79 -6.60 3.61
N CYS A 154 -9.05 -6.35 4.70
CA CYS A 154 -9.30 -5.25 5.62
C CYS A 154 -7.97 -4.63 6.05
N GLY A 155 -8.02 -3.42 6.60
CA GLY A 155 -6.92 -2.86 7.38
C GLY A 155 -6.76 -3.60 8.71
N HIS A 156 -5.66 -3.30 9.41
CA HIS A 156 -5.31 -3.93 10.67
C HIS A 156 -4.64 -2.93 11.61
N GLY A 157 -4.57 -3.27 12.89
CA GLY A 157 -3.60 -2.70 13.81
C GLY A 157 -2.18 -3.04 13.35
N VAL A 158 -1.26 -2.09 13.51
CA VAL A 158 0.16 -2.26 13.23
C VAL A 158 0.95 -1.62 14.35
N GLY A 159 1.97 -2.30 14.85
CA GLY A 159 2.67 -1.85 16.03
C GLY A 159 3.83 -2.75 16.37
N ARG A 160 3.68 -3.58 17.40
CA ARG A 160 4.72 -4.55 17.77
C ARG A 160 4.67 -5.78 16.86
N ASN A 161 3.48 -6.15 16.44
CA ASN A 161 3.27 -7.14 15.38
C ASN A 161 2.95 -6.43 14.06
N LEU A 162 3.18 -7.14 12.96
CA LEU A 162 2.88 -6.62 11.63
C LEU A 162 1.37 -6.46 11.45
N HIS A 163 0.62 -7.53 11.70
CA HIS A 163 -0.83 -7.52 11.79
C HIS A 163 -1.23 -7.79 13.24
N GLU A 164 -1.98 -6.87 13.84
CA GLU A 164 -2.60 -7.01 15.16
C GLU A 164 -4.00 -6.38 15.15
N ASP A 165 -4.75 -6.55 16.23
CA ASP A 165 -6.07 -5.92 16.37
C ASP A 165 -5.95 -4.39 16.38
N PRO A 166 -6.99 -3.68 15.90
CA PRO A 166 -8.25 -4.21 15.37
C PRO A 166 -8.21 -4.49 13.87
N GLN A 167 -9.09 -5.36 13.38
CA GLN A 167 -9.44 -5.38 11.96
C GLN A 167 -10.29 -4.16 11.59
N VAL A 168 -10.01 -3.56 10.43
CA VAL A 168 -10.69 -2.35 9.94
C VAL A 168 -11.21 -2.60 8.52
N PRO A 169 -12.45 -3.09 8.35
CA PRO A 169 -13.04 -3.29 7.03
C PRO A 169 -13.16 -1.99 6.24
N ASN A 170 -13.18 -2.08 4.91
CA ASN A 170 -13.45 -0.93 4.03
C ASN A 170 -14.95 -0.78 3.66
N PHE A 171 -15.82 -1.58 4.29
CA PHE A 171 -17.27 -1.62 4.08
C PHE A 171 -18.01 -1.50 5.41
N GLY A 172 -19.14 -0.78 5.44
CA GLY A 172 -19.90 -0.54 6.68
C GLY A 172 -21.09 0.39 6.52
#